data_AF-A0A951A2R9-F1
#
_entry.id   AF-A0A951A2R9-F1
#
_cell.length_a   1.000
_cell.length_b   1.000
_cell.length_c   1.000
_cell.angle_alpha   90.00
_cell.angle_beta   90.00
_cell.angle_gamma   90.00
#
_symmetry.space_group_name_H-M   'P 1'
#
loop_
_entity.id
_entity.type
_entity.pdbx_description
1 polymer ?
#
loop_
_entity_poly.entity_id
_entity_poly.type
_entity_poly.pdbx_seq_one_letter_code
_entity_poly.pdbx_strand_id
1 'polypeptide(L)' 'DFGEGNPWQYPMGQAVEPVLAAMGVICLRIEHPEEVIPTVSAAVTMVFQGGSAVAVLLTQKLLGAKAF' A
#
# COMPACT_ATOMS: atom_id res chain seq x y z
N ASP A 1 12.23 -4.39 -4.39
CA ASP A 1 11.59 -3.07 -4.32
C ASP A 1 12.56 -1.99 -4.74
N PHE A 2 12.05 -0.85 -5.21
CA PHE A 2 12.77 0.33 -5.73
C PHE A 2 14.00 0.75 -4.87
N GLY A 3 15.14 0.07 -5.06
CA GLY A 3 16.38 0.30 -4.31
C GLY A 3 16.44 -0.28 -2.88
N GLU A 4 15.45 -1.05 -2.42
CA GLU A 4 15.46 -1.65 -1.08
C GLU A 4 16.61 -2.69 -0.97
N GLY A 5 17.53 -2.49 -0.03
CA GLY A 5 18.69 -3.37 0.17
C GLY A 5 18.53 -4.34 1.34
N ASN A 6 17.51 -4.13 2.17
CA ASN A 6 17.34 -4.87 3.41
C ASN A 6 16.64 -6.23 3.17
N PRO A 7 17.35 -7.37 3.34
CA PRO A 7 16.82 -8.69 2.98
C PRO A 7 15.60 -9.12 3.79
N TRP A 8 15.41 -8.61 5.01
CA TRP A 8 14.25 -8.96 5.83
C TRP A 8 13.02 -8.08 5.56
N GLN A 9 13.17 -6.94 4.87
CA GLN A 9 12.04 -6.12 4.43
C GLN A 9 11.34 -6.72 3.20
N TYR A 10 12.04 -7.48 2.36
CA TYR A 10 11.48 -8.09 1.16
C TYR A 10 10.30 -9.04 1.45
N PRO A 11 10.44 -10.07 2.31
CA PRO A 11 9.33 -10.97 2.61
C PRO A 11 8.14 -10.24 3.23
N MET A 12 8.40 -9.25 4.09
CA MET A 12 7.34 -8.47 4.73
C MET A 12 6.56 -7.65 3.70
N GLY A 13 7.26 -6.87 2.86
CA GLY A 13 6.62 -6.04 1.83
C GLY A 13 5.85 -6.87 0.79
N GLN A 14 6.39 -8.02 0.39
CA GLN A 14 5.76 -8.91 -0.58
C GLN A 14 4.53 -9.64 -0.03
N ALA A 15 4.47 -9.90 1.28
CA ALA A 15 3.37 -10.65 1.90
C ALA A 15 2.14 -9.80 2.22
N VAL A 16 2.30 -8.48 2.44
CA VAL A 16 1.21 -7.60 2.92
C VAL A 16 -0.02 -7.65 2.01
N GLU A 17 0.14 -7.37 0.72
CA GLU A 17 -0.98 -7.32 -0.23
C GLU A 17 -1.68 -8.67 -0.42
N PRO A 18 -1.00 -9.80 -0.70
CA PRO A 18 -1.69 -11.08 -0.88
C PRO A 18 -2.39 -11.55 0.39
N VAL A 19 -1.83 -11.28 1.59
CA VAL A 19 -2.48 -11.64 2.86
C VAL A 19 -3.73 -10.80 3.11
N LEU A 20 -3.65 -9.48 2.90
CA LEU A 20 -4.81 -8.60 3.05
C LEU A 20 -5.91 -8.92 2.02
N ALA A 21 -5.53 -9.15 0.77
CA ALA A 21 -6.47 -9.55 -0.28
C ALA A 21 -7.16 -10.88 0.06
N ALA A 22 -6.43 -11.87 0.60
CA ALA A 22 -7.01 -13.14 1.05
C ALA A 22 -8.02 -12.96 2.19
N MET A 23 -7.90 -11.91 3.00
CA MET A 23 -8.86 -11.54 4.04
C MET A 23 -10.03 -10.69 3.52
N GLY A 24 -10.12 -10.45 2.20
CA GLY A 24 -11.16 -9.62 1.60
C GLY A 24 -10.92 -8.11 1.75
N VAL A 25 -9.73 -7.69 2.13
CA VAL A 25 -9.36 -6.27 2.21
C VAL A 25 -8.97 -5.77 0.82
N ILE A 26 -9.62 -4.71 0.36
CA ILE A 26 -9.29 -4.07 -0.91
C ILE A 26 -7.97 -3.32 -0.75
N CYS A 27 -6.97 -3.66 -1.56
CA CYS A 27 -5.66 -3.01 -1.52
C CYS A 27 -5.54 -1.97 -2.64
N LEU A 28 -5.25 -0.73 -2.28
CA LEU A 28 -4.98 0.36 -3.22
C LEU A 28 -3.49 0.75 -3.10
N ARG A 29 -2.72 0.55 -4.17
CA ARG A 29 -1.29 0.86 -4.19
C ARG A 29 -1.03 2.26 -4.74
N ILE A 30 -0.05 2.95 -4.16
CA ILE A 30 0.34 4.31 -4.55
C ILE A 30 1.84 4.33 -4.86
N GLU A 31 2.18 4.76 -6.08
CA GLU A 31 3.57 4.86 -6.54
C GLU A 31 4.05 6.30 -6.64
N HIS A 32 3.14 7.26 -6.88
CA HIS A 32 3.48 8.64 -7.12
C HIS A 32 2.81 9.62 -6.11
N PRO A 33 3.48 10.72 -5.71
CA PRO A 33 2.95 11.65 -4.71
C PRO A 33 1.59 12.27 -5.06
N GLU A 34 1.36 12.56 -6.34
CA GLU A 34 0.10 13.12 -6.84
C GLU A 34 -1.09 12.18 -6.68
N GLU A 35 -0.85 10.88 -6.55
CA GLU A 35 -1.89 9.85 -6.38
C GLU A 35 -2.36 9.73 -4.92
N VAL A 36 -1.59 10.26 -3.94
CA VAL A 36 -1.86 10.09 -2.50
C VAL A 36 -3.24 10.60 -2.13
N ILE A 37 -3.51 11.89 -2.39
CA ILE A 37 -4.77 12.53 -2.02
C ILE A 37 -5.99 11.90 -2.71
N PRO A 38 -6.02 11.73 -4.05
CA PRO A 38 -7.20 11.14 -4.70
C PRO A 38 -7.44 9.70 -4.26
N THR A 39 -6.39 8.88 -4.10
CA THR A 39 -6.54 7.47 -3.70
C THR A 39 -7.04 7.34 -2.26
N VAL A 40 -6.48 8.12 -1.33
CA VAL A 40 -6.94 8.11 0.08
C VAL A 40 -8.38 8.62 0.18
N SER A 41 -8.76 9.65 -0.58
CA SER A 41 -10.15 10.15 -0.60
C SER A 41 -11.13 9.08 -1.11
N ALA A 42 -10.76 8.34 -2.16
CA ALA A 42 -11.54 7.21 -2.64
C ALA A 42 -11.63 6.09 -1.60
N ALA A 43 -10.51 5.74 -0.94
CA ALA A 43 -10.48 4.73 0.11
C ALA A 43 -11.42 5.08 1.28
N VAL A 44 -11.39 6.33 1.75
CA VAL A 44 -12.29 6.85 2.79
C VAL A 44 -13.75 6.67 2.38
N THR A 45 -14.09 6.96 1.12
CA THR A 45 -15.44 6.76 0.58
C THR A 45 -15.84 5.28 0.59
N MET A 46 -14.95 4.40 0.11
CA MET A 46 -15.17 2.95 0.09
C MET A 46 -15.38 2.36 1.50
N VAL A 47 -14.67 2.90 2.49
CA VAL A 47 -14.80 2.48 3.90
C VAL A 47 -16.12 2.98 4.50
N PHE A 48 -16.37 4.28 4.50
CA PHE A 48 -17.50 4.86 5.25
C PHE A 48 -18.84 4.78 4.51
N GLN A 49 -18.84 4.83 3.19
CA GLN A 49 -20.06 4.71 2.39
C GLN A 49 -20.26 3.30 1.85
N GLY A 50 -19.17 2.63 1.46
CA GLY A 50 -19.20 1.29 0.87
C GLY A 50 -19.11 0.13 1.88
N GLY A 51 -18.80 0.40 3.15
CA GLY A 51 -18.67 -0.62 4.20
C GLY A 51 -17.55 -1.64 3.95
N SER A 52 -16.63 -1.36 3.04
CA SER A 52 -15.55 -2.26 2.66
C SER A 52 -14.30 -2.03 3.52
N ALA A 53 -13.58 -3.10 3.86
CA ALA A 53 -12.25 -2.98 4.43
C ALA A 53 -11.25 -2.59 3.33
N VAL A 54 -10.48 -1.52 3.52
CA VAL A 54 -9.52 -1.02 2.53
C VAL A 54 -8.16 -0.77 3.18
N ALA A 55 -7.09 -1.16 2.48
CA ALA A 55 -5.72 -0.86 2.82
C ALA A 55 -5.09 0.00 1.73
N VAL A 56 -4.50 1.14 2.12
CA VAL A 56 -3.74 2.00 1.21
C VAL A 56 -2.25 1.68 1.39
N LEU A 57 -1.61 1.17 0.33
CA LEU A 57 -0.23 0.71 0.32
C LEU A 57 0.66 1.76 -0.33
N LEU A 58 1.44 2.47 0.48
CA LEU A 58 2.44 3.43 0.03
C LEU A 58 3.73 2.68 -0.36
N THR A 59 4.08 2.69 -1.64
CA THR A 59 5.18 1.87 -2.15
C THR A 59 6.56 2.50 -1.93
N GLN A 60 7.62 1.70 -2.07
CA GLN A 60 9.00 2.18 -2.02
C GLN A 60 9.35 3.16 -3.15
N LYS A 61 8.63 3.16 -4.28
CA LYS A 61 8.78 4.20 -5.31
C LYS A 61 8.37 5.57 -4.81
N LEU A 62 7.34 5.62 -3.96
CA LEU A 62 6.84 6.85 -3.35
C LEU A 62 7.76 7.31 -2.21
N LEU A 63 8.12 6.39 -1.32
CA LEU A 63 8.84 6.69 -0.07
C LEU A 63 10.36 6.76 -0.23
N GLY A 64 10.90 6.14 -1.27
CA GLY A 64 12.33 5.91 -1.46
C GLY A 64 12.85 4.74 -0.62
N ALA A 65 14.01 4.21 -1.01
CA ALA A 65 14.70 3.16 -0.26
C ALA A 65 15.32 3.71 1.02
N LYS A 66 15.25 2.92 2.09
CA LYS A 66 15.97 3.23 3.33
C LYS A 66 17.48 3.07 3.12
N ALA A 67 18.25 4.09 3.52
CA ALA A 67 19.70 3.97 3.68
C ALA A 67 19.97 3.26 5.01
N PHE A 68 20.42 2.01 4.95
CA PHE A 68 20.87 1.22 6.10
C PHE A 68 22.40 1.13 6.12
#